data_AF-A0A955PC83-F1
#
_entry.id   AF-A0A955PC83-F1
#
_cell.length_a   1.000
_cell.length_b   1.000
_cell.length_c   1.000
_cell.angle_alpha   90.00
_cell.angle_beta   90.00
_cell.angle_gamma   90.00
#
_symmetry.space_group_name_H-M   'P 1'
#
loop_
_entity.id
_entity.type
_entity.pdbx_description
1 polymer ?
#
loop_
_entity_poly.entity_id
_entity_poly.type
_entity_poly.pdbx_seq_one_letter_code
_entity_poly.pdbx_strand_id
1 'polypeptide(L)'
;MTIMSSHFYPMLLASLLTALPALGQGVTNDICSSAQNVNLSTLPVQVNGSNIGARDDETAGCATVQGGKDVYFTFTLAAARDLVIDTFGSTFDTVLSIRQGGCENPTEIDCNDDFDGIVSQLNLQQLPAGTYTILLDGFDAGDEGQYVLRFSAPALPSNNDCSEAKDIVTGTELGSTLGATDSPGMRIPGLASDGPDVFYRFTATSSQMRVDTLGSDIDTSLAVYSGCGGTLLGSNGDFEGTPQSQVSLSGLTVGNEYIIQVDSPAGIAGTFALQILESQAPPANNACNSNAGFTSLPVTLNGSTEFATDLSSPIEGGSGPEVSYRVAVSSAGNLVVETGGSLFDTVVYVRRGNCLGTQVGYNDNFLGRPTSRLVLEGLAADDYFVFVDSKRPADRGNFQVTLSTTLAPLNDTCATAANLDIPSTVTGSTEFAADDGNVNESGCGSVGPEVVYTFTLETPRRVTFDTIGSEFDTVLYLKEGACGSDTV
;
A
#
# COMPACT_ATOMS: atom_id res chain seq x y z
N MET A 1 -108.76 8.40 21.41
CA MET A 1 -109.40 8.74 20.12
C MET A 1 -108.26 9.05 19.17
N THR A 2 -107.88 8.28 18.14
CA THR A 2 -108.51 7.16 17.43
C THR A 2 -107.44 6.59 16.48
N ILE A 3 -107.23 5.27 16.57
CA ILE A 3 -106.97 4.27 15.52
C ILE A 3 -105.58 4.16 14.83
N MET A 4 -105.10 2.91 14.94
CA MET A 4 -104.02 2.21 14.27
C MET A 4 -104.16 2.14 12.73
N SER A 5 -103.02 2.01 12.04
CA SER A 5 -102.93 1.27 10.78
C SER A 5 -101.61 0.51 10.75
N SER A 6 -101.71 -0.82 10.87
CA SER A 6 -100.64 -1.80 10.71
C SER A 6 -100.45 -2.11 9.23
N HIS A 7 -99.23 -2.00 8.71
CA HIS A 7 -98.83 -2.62 7.45
C HIS A 7 -97.69 -3.61 7.72
N PHE A 8 -98.00 -4.89 7.45
CA PHE A 8 -97.06 -6.00 7.41
C PHE A 8 -96.12 -5.83 6.20
N TYR A 9 -94.81 -5.92 6.43
CA TYR A 9 -93.82 -6.22 5.39
C TYR A 9 -93.20 -7.60 5.67
N PRO A 10 -93.05 -8.47 4.66
CA PRO A 10 -92.48 -9.80 4.85
C PRO A 10 -90.97 -9.72 5.10
N MET A 11 -90.49 -10.50 6.07
CA MET A 11 -89.05 -10.80 6.22
C MET A 11 -88.56 -11.48 4.94
N LEU A 12 -87.74 -10.78 4.16
CA LEU A 12 -86.88 -11.40 3.16
C LEU A 12 -85.55 -11.72 3.85
N LEU A 13 -85.35 -12.98 4.22
CA LEU A 13 -84.04 -13.53 4.53
C LEU A 13 -83.26 -13.58 3.20
N ALA A 14 -82.52 -12.53 2.88
CA ALA A 14 -81.52 -12.56 1.81
C ALA A 14 -80.16 -12.82 2.46
N SER A 15 -79.56 -13.96 2.11
CA SER A 15 -78.26 -14.39 2.61
C SER A 15 -77.23 -13.29 2.42
N LEU A 16 -76.53 -12.94 3.49
CA LEU A 16 -75.29 -12.18 3.41
C LEU A 16 -74.25 -13.05 2.71
N LEU A 17 -74.22 -12.99 1.37
CA LEU A 17 -73.12 -13.50 0.59
C LEU A 17 -71.96 -12.53 0.84
N THR A 18 -71.14 -12.82 1.85
CA THR A 18 -69.81 -12.22 1.92
C THR A 18 -69.12 -12.60 0.62
N ALA A 19 -68.82 -11.61 -0.22
CA ALA A 19 -67.96 -11.81 -1.36
C ALA A 19 -66.69 -12.46 -0.84
N LEU A 20 -66.46 -13.73 -1.20
CA LEU A 20 -65.13 -14.30 -1.10
C LEU A 20 -64.21 -13.38 -1.92
N PRO A 21 -63.01 -13.05 -1.43
CA PRO A 21 -62.03 -12.39 -2.27
C PRO A 21 -61.86 -13.26 -3.52
N ALA A 22 -61.91 -12.62 -4.69
CA ALA A 22 -61.69 -13.30 -5.95
C ALA A 22 -60.34 -14.03 -5.87
N LEU A 23 -60.38 -15.37 -5.92
CA LEU A 23 -59.22 -16.19 -6.23
C LEU A 23 -58.74 -15.77 -7.62
N GLY A 24 -57.64 -14.99 -7.71
CA GLY A 24 -57.00 -14.69 -9.00
C GLY A 24 -56.34 -13.33 -9.19
N GLN A 25 -56.08 -12.52 -8.17
CA GLN A 25 -55.09 -11.44 -8.27
C GLN A 25 -53.91 -11.87 -7.39
N GLY A 26 -52.84 -12.37 -8.02
CA GLY A 26 -51.61 -12.74 -7.30
C GLY A 26 -51.00 -11.53 -6.59
N VAL A 27 -50.05 -11.78 -5.68
CA VAL A 27 -49.23 -10.70 -5.11
C VAL A 27 -48.62 -9.91 -6.27
N THR A 28 -48.64 -8.57 -6.16
CA THR A 28 -48.03 -7.74 -7.22
C THR A 28 -46.55 -8.08 -7.29
N ASN A 29 -45.95 -8.04 -8.48
CA ASN A 29 -44.52 -8.25 -8.67
C ASN A 29 -43.93 -9.51 -8.03
N ASP A 30 -44.76 -10.53 -7.82
CA ASP A 30 -44.46 -11.87 -7.27
C ASP A 30 -43.57 -12.74 -8.16
N ILE A 31 -43.36 -12.37 -9.42
CA ILE A 31 -42.35 -12.99 -10.29
C ILE A 31 -41.60 -11.92 -11.01
N CYS A 32 -40.36 -12.21 -11.38
CA CYS A 32 -39.55 -11.25 -12.10
C CYS A 32 -40.24 -10.75 -13.39
N SER A 33 -40.92 -11.62 -14.15
CA SER A 33 -41.62 -11.18 -15.38
C SER A 33 -42.75 -10.14 -15.14
N SER A 34 -43.22 -9.99 -13.90
CA SER A 34 -44.16 -8.94 -13.47
C SER A 34 -43.54 -7.92 -12.51
N ALA A 35 -42.21 -7.85 -12.44
CA ALA A 35 -41.47 -6.96 -11.55
C ALA A 35 -41.93 -5.50 -11.67
N GLN A 36 -42.09 -4.85 -10.53
CA GLN A 36 -42.52 -3.45 -10.50
C GLN A 36 -41.38 -2.55 -10.98
N ASN A 37 -41.64 -1.74 -12.00
CA ASN A 37 -40.66 -0.74 -12.45
C ASN A 37 -40.60 0.46 -11.47
N VAL A 38 -39.41 0.78 -10.98
CA VAL A 38 -39.14 1.90 -10.10
C VAL A 38 -38.42 3.00 -10.89
N ASN A 39 -39.03 4.18 -10.94
CA ASN A 39 -38.47 5.33 -11.65
C ASN A 39 -37.53 6.13 -10.74
N LEU A 40 -36.22 6.08 -11.00
CA LEU A 40 -35.18 6.76 -10.22
C LEU A 40 -34.75 8.13 -10.81
N SER A 41 -35.60 8.76 -11.64
CA SER A 41 -35.32 10.09 -12.22
C SER A 41 -35.18 11.19 -11.16
N THR A 42 -35.79 11.00 -9.98
CA THR A 42 -35.63 11.84 -8.79
C THR A 42 -35.39 10.94 -7.58
N LEU A 43 -34.43 11.26 -6.71
CA LEU A 43 -34.20 10.57 -5.45
C LEU A 43 -34.51 11.52 -4.26
N PRO A 44 -34.97 11.01 -3.11
CA PRO A 44 -35.24 9.60 -2.83
C PRO A 44 -36.57 9.10 -3.43
N VAL A 45 -36.67 7.78 -3.64
CA VAL A 45 -37.91 7.08 -4.01
C VAL A 45 -38.20 6.04 -2.93
N GLN A 46 -39.46 5.95 -2.51
CA GLN A 46 -39.92 4.92 -1.58
C GLN A 46 -41.08 4.15 -2.20
N VAL A 47 -41.01 2.83 -2.13
CA VAL A 47 -42.06 1.90 -2.53
C VAL A 47 -42.51 1.14 -1.27
N ASN A 48 -43.82 1.06 -1.07
CA ASN A 48 -44.40 0.30 0.04
C ASN A 48 -45.28 -0.81 -0.56
N GLY A 49 -45.27 -1.98 0.07
CA GLY A 49 -46.08 -3.10 -0.35
C GLY A 49 -45.99 -4.27 0.64
N SER A 50 -46.30 -5.47 0.16
CA SER A 50 -46.39 -6.68 0.98
C SER A 50 -45.92 -7.89 0.19
N ASN A 51 -45.10 -8.77 0.79
CA ASN A 51 -44.79 -10.10 0.25
C ASN A 51 -45.72 -11.21 0.80
N ILE A 52 -46.67 -10.85 1.69
CA ILE A 52 -47.67 -11.81 2.22
C ILE A 52 -48.39 -12.54 1.10
N GLY A 53 -48.26 -13.87 1.08
CA GLY A 53 -48.86 -14.75 0.07
C GLY A 53 -48.10 -14.81 -1.26
N ALA A 54 -46.88 -14.27 -1.33
CA ALA A 54 -45.99 -14.42 -2.48
C ALA A 54 -45.41 -15.84 -2.55
N ARG A 55 -44.77 -16.15 -3.66
CA ARG A 55 -43.99 -17.36 -3.87
C ARG A 55 -42.55 -17.18 -3.38
N ASP A 56 -41.91 -18.33 -3.24
CA ASP A 56 -40.45 -18.45 -3.12
C ASP A 56 -40.00 -18.94 -4.50
N ASP A 57 -39.64 -18.01 -5.36
CA ASP A 57 -39.22 -18.23 -6.74
C ASP A 57 -37.69 -18.17 -6.88
N GLU A 58 -36.98 -17.42 -6.03
CA GLU A 58 -35.52 -17.29 -6.11
C GLU A 58 -34.83 -16.90 -4.78
N THR A 59 -33.68 -17.49 -4.51
CA THR A 59 -32.85 -17.18 -3.33
C THR A 59 -31.69 -16.23 -3.68
N ALA A 60 -31.46 -15.21 -2.85
CA ALA A 60 -30.27 -14.35 -2.93
C ALA A 60 -28.99 -15.07 -2.46
N GLY A 61 -27.81 -14.69 -2.99
CA GLY A 61 -26.55 -15.39 -2.70
C GLY A 61 -26.05 -15.30 -1.24
N CYS A 62 -26.51 -14.30 -0.49
CA CYS A 62 -26.20 -14.08 0.93
C CYS A 62 -27.26 -14.69 1.86
N ALA A 63 -28.37 -15.20 1.33
CA ALA A 63 -29.36 -15.88 2.16
C ALA A 63 -28.75 -17.19 2.68
N THR A 64 -28.69 -17.33 4.01
CA THR A 64 -28.17 -18.54 4.66
C THR A 64 -29.26 -19.59 4.90
N VAL A 65 -30.53 -19.19 4.74
CA VAL A 65 -31.73 -20.02 4.82
C VAL A 65 -32.50 -19.88 3.49
N GLN A 66 -33.16 -20.96 3.06
CA GLN A 66 -34.00 -20.97 1.85
C GLN A 66 -35.47 -21.01 2.25
N GLY A 67 -36.36 -20.51 1.38
CA GLY A 67 -37.80 -20.58 1.60
C GLY A 67 -38.51 -19.23 1.62
N GLY A 68 -37.75 -18.14 1.61
CA GLY A 68 -38.20 -16.75 1.71
C GLY A 68 -39.28 -16.38 0.69
N LYS A 69 -40.15 -15.45 1.06
CA LYS A 69 -41.18 -14.93 0.16
C LYS A 69 -40.64 -13.70 -0.57
N ASP A 70 -40.56 -13.79 -1.88
CA ASP A 70 -39.90 -12.77 -2.69
C ASP A 70 -40.83 -11.92 -3.54
N VAL A 71 -40.38 -10.69 -3.79
CA VAL A 71 -40.98 -9.75 -4.73
C VAL A 71 -39.90 -9.03 -5.53
N TYR A 72 -40.21 -8.72 -6.78
CA TYR A 72 -39.24 -8.21 -7.73
C TYR A 72 -39.46 -6.75 -8.12
N PHE A 73 -38.39 -6.01 -8.30
CA PHE A 73 -38.44 -4.66 -8.85
C PHE A 73 -37.42 -4.52 -9.98
N THR A 74 -37.66 -3.59 -10.91
CA THR A 74 -36.68 -3.24 -11.95
C THR A 74 -36.47 -1.74 -11.99
N PHE A 75 -35.26 -1.31 -12.34
CA PHE A 75 -34.98 0.09 -12.66
C PHE A 75 -33.90 0.18 -13.74
N THR A 76 -33.79 1.35 -14.37
CA THR A 76 -32.75 1.61 -15.37
C THR A 76 -32.00 2.90 -15.00
N LEU A 77 -30.68 2.82 -15.01
CA LEU A 77 -29.79 3.97 -14.87
C LEU A 77 -29.33 4.45 -16.25
N ALA A 78 -29.48 5.75 -16.52
CA ALA A 78 -29.03 6.36 -17.77
C ALA A 78 -27.52 6.68 -17.78
N ALA A 79 -26.90 6.78 -16.61
CA ALA A 79 -25.48 7.03 -16.39
C ALA A 79 -25.03 6.32 -15.11
N ALA A 80 -23.73 6.14 -14.92
CA ALA A 80 -23.20 5.63 -13.66
C ALA A 80 -23.61 6.53 -12.48
N ARG A 81 -23.96 5.92 -11.35
CA ARG A 81 -24.50 6.62 -10.18
C ARG A 81 -24.18 5.86 -8.89
N ASP A 82 -23.91 6.59 -7.83
CA ASP A 82 -23.93 6.04 -6.47
C ASP A 82 -25.36 5.94 -5.94
N LEU A 83 -25.72 4.81 -5.33
CA LEU A 83 -27.09 4.49 -4.93
C LEU A 83 -27.09 3.73 -3.61
N VAL A 84 -27.90 4.19 -2.67
CA VAL A 84 -28.23 3.44 -1.45
C VAL A 84 -29.61 2.85 -1.63
N ILE A 85 -29.75 1.55 -1.36
CA ILE A 85 -31.03 0.84 -1.37
C ILE A 85 -31.22 0.22 0.00
N ASP A 86 -32.28 0.58 0.71
CA ASP A 86 -32.55 0.09 2.06
C ASP A 86 -34.00 -0.41 2.21
N THR A 87 -34.20 -1.30 3.19
CA THR A 87 -35.52 -1.81 3.55
C THR A 87 -36.03 -1.27 4.89
N PHE A 88 -35.51 -0.13 5.35
CA PHE A 88 -35.78 0.40 6.69
C PHE A 88 -37.26 0.76 6.87
N GLY A 89 -37.87 0.13 7.88
CA GLY A 89 -39.30 0.23 8.19
C GLY A 89 -40.12 -1.00 7.76
N SER A 90 -39.50 -2.00 7.14
CA SER A 90 -40.14 -3.30 6.88
C SER A 90 -40.44 -4.06 8.17
N THR A 91 -41.45 -4.93 8.15
CA THR A 91 -41.97 -5.61 9.36
C THR A 91 -41.55 -7.07 9.50
N PHE A 92 -40.65 -7.53 8.64
CA PHE A 92 -40.15 -8.91 8.57
C PHE A 92 -38.66 -8.86 8.26
N ASP A 93 -37.99 -10.00 8.42
CA ASP A 93 -36.57 -10.15 8.16
C ASP A 93 -36.30 -10.15 6.65
N THR A 94 -35.68 -9.09 6.14
CA THR A 94 -35.53 -8.89 4.70
C THR A 94 -34.16 -9.35 4.22
N VAL A 95 -34.12 -9.96 3.04
CA VAL A 95 -32.89 -10.11 2.24
C VAL A 95 -33.02 -9.27 0.98
N LEU A 96 -32.04 -8.42 0.70
CA LEU A 96 -32.02 -7.53 -0.46
C LEU A 96 -30.90 -7.92 -1.41
N SER A 97 -31.24 -8.21 -2.66
CA SER A 97 -30.28 -8.53 -3.73
C SER A 97 -30.47 -7.60 -4.92
N ILE A 98 -29.36 -7.07 -5.45
CA ILE A 98 -29.33 -6.35 -6.72
C ILE A 98 -28.63 -7.18 -7.79
N ARG A 99 -29.23 -7.21 -8.97
CA ARG A 99 -28.77 -8.02 -10.09
C ARG A 99 -28.68 -7.21 -11.37
N GLN A 100 -27.61 -7.41 -12.13
CA GLN A 100 -27.39 -6.78 -13.42
C GLN A 100 -28.25 -7.47 -14.48
N GLY A 101 -28.99 -6.68 -15.25
CA GLY A 101 -29.91 -7.15 -16.27
C GLY A 101 -31.39 -7.06 -15.84
N GLY A 102 -32.27 -7.25 -16.82
CA GLY A 102 -33.68 -7.49 -16.55
C GLY A 102 -33.91 -8.95 -16.15
N CYS A 103 -35.17 -9.38 -16.16
CA CYS A 103 -35.57 -10.69 -15.65
C CYS A 103 -35.16 -11.92 -16.48
N GLU A 104 -34.37 -11.73 -17.54
CA GLU A 104 -33.82 -12.83 -18.33
C GLU A 104 -32.37 -13.08 -17.89
N ASN A 105 -32.17 -14.02 -16.97
CA ASN A 105 -30.87 -14.40 -16.39
C ASN A 105 -30.08 -13.22 -15.79
N PRO A 106 -30.63 -12.47 -14.82
CA PRO A 106 -29.88 -11.41 -14.18
C PRO A 106 -28.74 -11.97 -13.33
N THR A 107 -27.57 -11.33 -13.37
CA THR A 107 -26.40 -11.71 -12.57
C THR A 107 -26.40 -10.95 -11.26
N GLU A 108 -26.41 -11.62 -10.11
CA GLU A 108 -26.30 -10.94 -8.82
C GLU A 108 -24.96 -10.19 -8.70
N ILE A 109 -25.06 -8.90 -8.34
CA ILE A 109 -23.92 -7.99 -8.18
C ILE A 109 -23.55 -7.93 -6.70
N ASP A 110 -24.57 -7.75 -5.87
CA ASP A 110 -24.42 -7.56 -4.44
C ASP A 110 -25.71 -7.98 -3.75
N CYS A 111 -25.61 -8.39 -2.50
CA CYS A 111 -26.77 -8.65 -1.68
C CYS A 111 -26.44 -8.52 -0.19
N ASN A 112 -27.46 -8.24 0.60
CA ASN A 112 -27.36 -8.08 2.03
C ASN A 112 -28.62 -8.59 2.73
N ASP A 113 -28.44 -9.25 3.86
CA ASP A 113 -29.49 -9.79 4.72
C ASP A 113 -29.76 -8.77 5.84
N ASP A 114 -28.82 -8.68 6.78
CA ASP A 114 -28.90 -7.75 7.92
C ASP A 114 -28.01 -6.51 7.76
N PHE A 115 -28.55 -5.34 8.06
CA PHE A 115 -27.78 -4.11 8.24
C PHE A 115 -28.05 -3.45 9.62
N ASP A 116 -29.31 -3.12 9.92
CA ASP A 116 -29.71 -2.52 11.20
C ASP A 116 -30.83 -3.33 11.86
N GLY A 117 -30.43 -4.40 12.56
CA GLY A 117 -31.35 -5.46 12.91
C GLY A 117 -31.71 -6.29 11.68
N ILE A 118 -33.00 -6.62 11.53
CA ILE A 118 -33.55 -7.56 10.54
C ILE A 118 -33.84 -6.94 9.16
N VAL A 119 -33.18 -5.83 8.83
CA VAL A 119 -33.45 -5.06 7.62
C VAL A 119 -32.16 -4.78 6.88
N SER A 120 -32.21 -4.87 5.55
CA SER A 120 -31.06 -4.82 4.67
C SER A 120 -30.75 -3.42 4.15
N GLN A 121 -29.50 -3.24 3.75
CA GLN A 121 -29.04 -2.09 2.97
C GLN A 121 -27.93 -2.49 2.00
N LEU A 122 -27.97 -1.96 0.79
CA LEU A 122 -26.91 -2.01 -0.21
C LEU A 122 -26.37 -0.60 -0.46
N ASN A 123 -25.04 -0.46 -0.42
CA ASN A 123 -24.32 0.79 -0.69
C ASN A 123 -23.53 0.64 -1.99
N LEU A 124 -24.15 1.02 -3.10
CA LEU A 124 -23.64 0.75 -4.44
C LEU A 124 -22.90 1.98 -4.97
N GLN A 125 -21.63 1.79 -5.32
CA GLN A 125 -20.77 2.84 -5.84
C GLN A 125 -20.61 2.70 -7.35
N GLN A 126 -20.70 3.83 -8.05
CA GLN A 126 -20.53 3.93 -9.50
C GLN A 126 -21.31 2.85 -10.26
N LEU A 127 -22.52 2.52 -9.79
CA LEU A 127 -23.35 1.48 -10.40
C LEU A 127 -23.55 1.86 -11.87
N PRO A 128 -23.02 1.09 -12.84
CA PRO A 128 -22.97 1.54 -14.24
C PRO A 128 -24.34 1.83 -14.84
N ALA A 129 -24.37 2.56 -15.95
CA ALA A 129 -25.60 2.67 -16.74
C ALA A 129 -26.08 1.28 -17.18
N GLY A 130 -27.37 1.00 -17.04
CA GLY A 130 -27.90 -0.33 -17.30
C GLY A 130 -29.26 -0.56 -16.65
N THR A 131 -29.84 -1.71 -16.95
CA THR A 131 -31.07 -2.20 -16.31
C THR A 131 -30.69 -3.15 -15.19
N TYR A 132 -31.37 -3.00 -14.06
CA TYR A 132 -31.14 -3.77 -12.85
C TYR A 132 -32.45 -4.37 -12.35
N THR A 133 -32.33 -5.52 -11.71
CA THR A 133 -33.41 -6.19 -10.99
C THR A 133 -33.08 -6.17 -9.51
N ILE A 134 -34.06 -5.84 -8.68
CA ILE A 134 -34.02 -6.01 -7.23
C ILE A 134 -34.88 -7.21 -6.87
N LEU A 135 -34.29 -8.13 -6.12
CA LEU A 135 -34.97 -9.19 -5.41
C LEU A 135 -35.05 -8.76 -3.95
N LEU A 136 -36.27 -8.55 -3.45
CA LEU A 136 -36.54 -8.35 -2.03
C LEU A 136 -37.21 -9.61 -1.52
N ASP A 137 -36.49 -10.36 -0.70
CA ASP A 137 -36.86 -11.67 -0.19
C ASP A 137 -37.04 -11.63 1.33
N GLY A 138 -37.70 -12.64 1.89
CA GLY A 138 -37.69 -12.92 3.33
C GLY A 138 -36.50 -13.80 3.68
N PHE A 139 -35.92 -13.65 4.87
CA PHE A 139 -34.79 -14.50 5.30
C PHE A 139 -35.18 -15.98 5.38
N ASP A 140 -36.34 -16.29 5.96
CA ASP A 140 -36.88 -17.64 6.04
C ASP A 140 -38.33 -17.78 5.50
N ALA A 141 -38.83 -19.02 5.47
CA ALA A 141 -40.15 -19.33 4.90
C ALA A 141 -41.35 -18.71 5.63
N GLY A 142 -41.15 -18.20 6.85
CA GLY A 142 -42.13 -17.48 7.65
C GLY A 142 -42.02 -15.96 7.58
N ASP A 143 -40.95 -15.42 6.98
CA ASP A 143 -40.68 -13.98 6.91
C ASP A 143 -41.50 -13.33 5.80
N GLU A 144 -42.75 -13.02 6.14
CA GLU A 144 -43.65 -12.22 5.34
C GLU A 144 -44.24 -11.04 6.13
N GLY A 145 -44.49 -9.94 5.44
CA GLY A 145 -45.00 -8.73 6.06
C GLY A 145 -45.14 -7.56 5.10
N GLN A 146 -45.28 -6.36 5.67
CA GLN A 146 -45.20 -5.13 4.91
C GLN A 146 -43.74 -4.77 4.70
N TYR A 147 -43.36 -4.46 3.46
CA TYR A 147 -42.04 -3.93 3.15
C TYR A 147 -42.09 -2.42 2.89
N VAL A 148 -40.98 -1.78 3.21
CA VAL A 148 -40.59 -0.47 2.72
C VAL A 148 -39.31 -0.69 1.92
N LEU A 149 -39.28 -0.31 0.64
CA LEU A 149 -38.07 -0.32 -0.18
C LEU A 149 -37.73 1.12 -0.58
N ARG A 150 -36.57 1.62 -0.16
CA ARG A 150 -36.14 2.99 -0.43
C ARG A 150 -34.89 2.98 -1.30
N PHE A 151 -34.87 3.90 -2.26
CA PHE A 151 -33.71 4.23 -3.08
C PHE A 151 -33.33 5.68 -2.77
N SER A 152 -32.08 5.93 -2.40
CA SER A 152 -31.58 7.28 -2.07
C SER A 152 -30.17 7.50 -2.61
N ALA A 153 -29.78 8.77 -2.74
CA ALA A 153 -28.36 9.09 -2.87
C ALA A 153 -27.67 8.82 -1.53
N PRO A 154 -26.37 8.49 -1.52
CA PRO A 154 -25.59 8.46 -0.29
C PRO A 154 -25.69 9.81 0.45
N ALA A 155 -25.63 9.77 1.78
CA ALA A 155 -25.59 10.99 2.57
C ALA A 155 -24.26 11.72 2.34
N LEU A 156 -24.31 13.05 2.24
CA LEU A 156 -23.10 13.86 2.20
C LEU A 156 -22.34 13.68 3.52
N PRO A 157 -21.02 13.41 3.49
CA PRO A 157 -20.22 13.39 4.71
C PRO A 157 -20.17 14.79 5.34
N SER A 158 -20.08 14.85 6.67
CA SER A 158 -20.08 16.12 7.40
C SER A 158 -18.88 17.02 7.12
N ASN A 159 -17.84 16.47 6.49
CA ASN A 159 -16.63 17.18 6.08
C ASN A 159 -16.48 17.24 4.56
N ASN A 160 -17.61 17.22 3.84
CA ASN A 160 -17.69 17.41 2.40
C ASN A 160 -17.19 18.80 1.98
N ASP A 161 -17.45 19.82 2.79
CA ASP A 161 -17.04 21.18 2.50
C ASP A 161 -15.83 21.58 3.33
N CYS A 162 -14.90 22.29 2.71
CA CYS A 162 -13.68 22.77 3.36
C CYS A 162 -13.94 23.67 4.58
N SER A 163 -15.05 24.42 4.61
CA SER A 163 -15.47 25.20 5.79
C SER A 163 -15.90 24.32 6.98
N GLU A 164 -16.32 23.08 6.70
CA GLU A 164 -16.77 22.08 7.68
C GLU A 164 -15.71 21.00 7.90
N ALA A 165 -14.45 21.27 7.53
CA ALA A 165 -13.35 20.33 7.68
C ALA A 165 -13.29 19.73 9.10
N LYS A 166 -13.16 18.41 9.15
CA LYS A 166 -13.16 17.65 10.41
C LYS A 166 -11.85 17.86 11.16
N ASP A 167 -11.95 18.25 12.43
CA ASP A 167 -10.79 18.39 13.30
C ASP A 167 -10.16 17.03 13.60
N ILE A 168 -8.85 16.92 13.37
CA ILE A 168 -8.03 15.75 13.67
C ILE A 168 -6.72 16.14 14.33
N VAL A 169 -6.15 15.20 15.07
CA VAL A 169 -4.85 15.31 15.74
C VAL A 169 -3.83 14.40 15.06
N THR A 170 -2.58 14.47 15.49
CA THR A 170 -1.55 13.52 15.05
C THR A 170 -1.94 12.08 15.38
N GLY A 171 -1.66 11.17 14.44
CA GLY A 171 -2.09 9.78 14.47
C GLY A 171 -2.78 9.37 13.18
N THR A 172 -3.51 8.26 13.25
CA THR A 172 -4.29 7.70 12.13
C THR A 172 -5.76 8.00 12.32
N GLU A 173 -6.40 8.50 11.27
CA GLU A 173 -7.84 8.71 11.15
C GLU A 173 -8.38 7.85 10.01
N LEU A 174 -9.46 7.11 10.25
CA LEU A 174 -10.17 6.39 9.19
C LEU A 174 -11.27 7.30 8.63
N GLY A 175 -11.32 7.42 7.31
CA GLY A 175 -12.26 8.28 6.60
C GLY A 175 -12.88 7.59 5.39
N SER A 176 -13.84 8.28 4.77
CA SER A 176 -14.38 7.86 3.48
C SER A 176 -14.77 9.07 2.63
N THR A 177 -14.56 8.95 1.32
CA THR A 177 -15.09 9.88 0.30
C THR A 177 -16.47 9.44 -0.21
N LEU A 178 -17.04 8.35 0.33
CA LEU A 178 -18.35 7.86 -0.07
C LEU A 178 -19.44 8.89 0.23
N GLY A 179 -20.20 9.23 -0.82
CA GLY A 179 -21.26 10.23 -0.75
C GLY A 179 -20.75 11.67 -0.74
N ALA A 180 -19.44 11.90 -0.79
CA ALA A 180 -18.92 13.24 -0.99
C ALA A 180 -19.22 13.73 -2.42
N THR A 181 -19.15 15.05 -2.60
CA THR A 181 -19.11 15.70 -3.91
C THR A 181 -17.68 16.02 -4.28
N ASP A 182 -17.40 16.23 -5.57
CA ASP A 182 -16.20 16.93 -6.02
C ASP A 182 -16.39 18.44 -5.77
N SER A 183 -15.62 19.02 -4.86
CA SER A 183 -15.76 20.42 -4.46
C SER A 183 -15.43 21.40 -5.61
N PRO A 184 -16.39 22.25 -6.04
CA PRO A 184 -16.19 23.13 -7.19
C PRO A 184 -14.97 24.05 -7.06
N GLY A 185 -14.02 23.89 -7.99
CA GLY A 185 -12.82 24.74 -8.05
C GLY A 185 -11.72 24.37 -7.06
N MET A 186 -11.84 23.22 -6.37
CA MET A 186 -10.84 22.71 -5.43
C MET A 186 -9.94 21.62 -6.02
N ARG A 187 -9.97 21.43 -7.35
CA ARG A 187 -9.06 20.51 -8.05
C ARG A 187 -7.61 20.78 -7.65
N ILE A 188 -6.90 19.75 -7.21
CA ILE A 188 -5.50 19.80 -6.81
C ILE A 188 -4.63 20.02 -8.07
N PRO A 189 -3.85 21.11 -8.16
CA PRO A 189 -3.04 21.41 -9.33
C PRO A 189 -2.05 20.28 -9.67
N GLY A 190 -2.10 19.81 -10.92
CA GLY A 190 -1.16 18.81 -11.44
C GLY A 190 -1.51 17.35 -11.10
N LEU A 191 -2.64 17.09 -10.43
CA LEU A 191 -3.08 15.75 -10.06
C LEU A 191 -4.40 15.33 -10.76
N ALA A 192 -4.65 14.03 -10.75
CA ALA A 192 -5.94 13.42 -11.10
C ALA A 192 -6.85 13.45 -9.87
N SER A 193 -7.45 14.60 -9.60
CA SER A 193 -8.27 14.91 -8.42
C SER A 193 -9.63 15.47 -8.87
N ASP A 194 -10.34 14.65 -9.64
CA ASP A 194 -11.66 14.98 -10.22
C ASP A 194 -12.74 14.05 -9.61
N GLY A 195 -12.43 13.49 -8.44
CA GLY A 195 -13.27 12.58 -7.68
C GLY A 195 -13.91 13.30 -6.49
N PRO A 196 -14.66 12.56 -5.66
CA PRO A 196 -15.23 13.12 -4.44
C PRO A 196 -14.14 13.43 -3.41
N ASP A 197 -14.21 14.62 -2.81
CA ASP A 197 -13.22 15.08 -1.84
C ASP A 197 -13.81 15.34 -0.45
N VAL A 198 -12.96 15.19 0.56
CA VAL A 198 -13.31 15.49 1.94
C VAL A 198 -12.16 16.22 2.63
N PHE A 199 -12.53 17.05 3.61
CA PHE A 199 -11.60 17.98 4.23
C PHE A 199 -11.36 17.66 5.69
N TYR A 200 -10.11 17.83 6.11
CA TYR A 200 -9.70 17.72 7.51
C TYR A 200 -8.93 18.95 7.91
N ARG A 201 -8.91 19.22 9.22
CA ARG A 201 -8.17 20.31 9.82
C ARG A 201 -7.29 19.77 10.92
N PHE A 202 -6.01 20.13 10.91
CA PHE A 202 -5.08 19.76 11.98
C PHE A 202 -4.32 20.99 12.49
N THR A 203 -3.96 20.96 13.77
CA THR A 203 -3.06 21.95 14.37
C THR A 203 -1.62 21.43 14.28
N ALA A 204 -0.71 22.21 13.70
CA ALA A 204 0.69 21.80 13.61
C ALA A 204 1.33 21.73 15.00
N THR A 205 1.88 20.56 15.35
CA THR A 205 2.62 20.35 16.60
C THR A 205 4.13 20.50 16.43
N SER A 206 4.62 20.46 15.18
CA SER A 206 6.00 20.70 14.78
C SER A 206 6.06 21.63 13.57
N SER A 207 7.21 22.29 13.34
CA SER A 207 7.45 23.04 12.11
C SER A 207 7.63 22.14 10.88
N GLN A 208 7.74 20.83 11.09
CA GLN A 208 7.79 19.81 10.05
C GLN A 208 6.77 18.72 10.37
N MET A 209 5.93 18.37 9.40
CA MET A 209 4.86 17.38 9.56
C MET A 209 4.77 16.54 8.28
N ARG A 210 4.32 15.30 8.40
CA ARG A 210 4.04 14.41 7.27
C ARG A 210 2.55 14.06 7.31
N VAL A 211 1.92 14.11 6.15
CA VAL A 211 0.54 13.66 5.95
C VAL A 211 0.54 12.59 4.87
N ASP A 212 -0.08 11.45 5.09
CA ASP A 212 -0.18 10.40 4.09
C ASP A 212 -1.50 9.64 4.14
N THR A 213 -1.78 8.90 3.09
CA THR A 213 -2.95 8.02 2.97
C THR A 213 -2.54 6.56 2.82
N LEU A 214 -1.36 6.16 3.31
CA LEU A 214 -0.83 4.80 3.12
C LEU A 214 -1.71 3.75 3.80
N GLY A 215 -1.99 2.67 3.07
CA GLY A 215 -2.88 1.59 3.51
C GLY A 215 -4.36 1.84 3.21
N SER A 216 -4.69 2.85 2.41
CA SER A 216 -6.06 3.10 1.92
C SER A 216 -6.49 2.09 0.86
N ASP A 217 -7.81 1.84 0.77
CA ASP A 217 -8.40 0.91 -0.20
C ASP A 217 -8.60 1.53 -1.59
N ILE A 218 -8.46 2.86 -1.68
CA ILE A 218 -8.64 3.63 -2.89
C ILE A 218 -7.34 4.30 -3.34
N ASP A 219 -7.34 4.66 -4.63
CA ASP A 219 -6.40 5.63 -5.19
C ASP A 219 -6.74 7.03 -4.64
N THR A 220 -5.74 7.69 -4.04
CA THR A 220 -5.92 8.95 -3.31
C THR A 220 -5.04 10.05 -3.88
N SER A 221 -5.63 11.23 -4.09
CA SER A 221 -4.90 12.48 -4.22
C SER A 221 -4.97 13.26 -2.91
N LEU A 222 -3.83 13.79 -2.47
CA LEU A 222 -3.69 14.47 -1.17
C LEU A 222 -3.14 15.88 -1.38
N ALA A 223 -3.74 16.87 -0.73
CA ALA A 223 -3.23 18.24 -0.68
C ALA A 223 -3.31 18.82 0.72
N VAL A 224 -2.37 19.69 1.05
CA VAL A 224 -2.35 20.45 2.32
C VAL A 224 -2.27 21.94 2.03
N TYR A 225 -3.13 22.72 2.66
CA TYR A 225 -3.26 24.16 2.49
C TYR A 225 -3.04 24.90 3.82
N SER A 226 -2.59 26.15 3.72
CA SER A 226 -2.46 27.09 4.86
C SER A 226 -3.78 27.46 5.54
N GLY A 227 -4.91 27.06 4.97
CA GLY A 227 -6.26 27.34 5.43
C GLY A 227 -7.26 27.05 4.32
N CYS A 228 -8.56 27.16 4.60
CA CYS A 228 -9.57 26.96 3.58
C CYS A 228 -9.52 28.09 2.53
N GLY A 229 -9.35 27.74 1.25
CA GLY A 229 -9.05 28.71 0.18
C GLY A 229 -7.67 29.38 0.30
N GLY A 230 -6.80 28.84 1.16
CA GLY A 230 -5.44 29.33 1.38
C GLY A 230 -4.46 28.85 0.31
N THR A 231 -3.18 29.19 0.51
CA THR A 231 -2.08 28.72 -0.34
C THR A 231 -1.85 27.22 -0.15
N LEU A 232 -1.71 26.49 -1.27
CA LEU A 232 -1.25 25.10 -1.31
C LEU A 232 0.19 25.00 -0.80
N LEU A 233 0.41 24.20 0.23
CA LEU A 233 1.71 23.97 0.86
C LEU A 233 2.40 22.73 0.31
N GLY A 234 1.62 21.74 -0.12
CA GLY A 234 2.13 20.53 -0.77
C GLY A 234 0.98 19.65 -1.22
N SER A 235 1.24 18.85 -2.26
CA SER A 235 0.28 17.89 -2.80
C SER A 235 1.01 16.69 -3.37
N ASN A 236 0.33 15.54 -3.39
CA ASN A 236 0.81 14.33 -4.04
C ASN A 236 -0.39 13.49 -4.50
N GLY A 237 -0.23 12.74 -5.60
CA GLY A 237 -1.25 11.85 -6.17
C GLY A 237 -0.88 10.37 -6.08
N ASP A 238 0.41 10.05 -6.01
CA ASP A 238 0.91 8.67 -5.92
C ASP A 238 2.21 8.66 -5.12
N PHE A 239 2.46 7.60 -4.37
CA PHE A 239 3.64 7.49 -3.52
C PHE A 239 4.25 6.10 -3.62
N GLU A 240 5.55 6.04 -3.92
CA GLU A 240 6.33 4.79 -3.96
C GLU A 240 5.74 3.69 -4.86
N GLY A 241 5.09 4.08 -5.97
CA GLY A 241 4.44 3.14 -6.90
C GLY A 241 3.14 2.54 -6.36
N THR A 242 2.66 3.04 -5.23
CA THR A 242 1.33 2.77 -4.69
C THR A 242 0.36 3.87 -5.15
N PRO A 243 -0.94 3.58 -5.25
CA PRO A 243 -1.95 4.59 -5.57
C PRO A 243 -2.31 5.46 -4.34
N GLN A 244 -1.57 5.34 -3.23
CA GLN A 244 -1.73 6.18 -2.05
C GLN A 244 -0.77 7.38 -2.11
N SER A 245 -1.08 8.42 -1.35
CA SER A 245 -0.37 9.70 -1.40
C SER A 245 0.37 10.03 -0.11
N GLN A 246 1.41 10.86 -0.22
CA GLN A 246 2.13 11.43 0.92
C GLN A 246 2.59 12.85 0.60
N VAL A 247 2.41 13.76 1.56
CA VAL A 247 2.94 15.13 1.55
C VAL A 247 3.85 15.34 2.77
N SER A 248 5.10 15.75 2.52
CA SER A 248 6.04 16.20 3.56
C SER A 248 6.05 17.73 3.63
N LEU A 249 5.81 18.28 4.82
CA LEU A 249 5.66 19.72 5.07
C LEU A 249 6.83 20.23 5.90
N SER A 250 7.25 21.47 5.62
CA SER A 250 8.26 22.19 6.39
C SER A 250 7.87 23.66 6.55
N GLY A 251 8.46 24.34 7.54
CA GLY A 251 8.19 25.75 7.81
C GLY A 251 6.78 26.02 8.37
N LEU A 252 6.11 25.01 8.93
CA LEU A 252 4.83 25.21 9.60
C LEU A 252 5.01 26.04 10.88
N THR A 253 3.99 26.84 11.20
CA THR A 253 3.94 27.58 12.47
C THR A 253 3.24 26.71 13.49
N VAL A 254 3.97 26.29 14.53
CA VAL A 254 3.42 25.47 15.61
C VAL A 254 2.24 26.19 16.27
N GLY A 255 1.13 25.47 16.45
CA GLY A 255 -0.12 25.99 16.98
C GLY A 255 -1.07 26.60 15.93
N ASN A 256 -0.65 26.75 14.67
CA ASN A 256 -1.56 27.15 13.58
C ASN A 256 -2.30 25.94 13.02
N GLU A 257 -3.50 26.20 12.51
CA GLU A 257 -4.34 25.23 11.81
C GLU A 257 -4.05 25.19 10.31
N TYR A 258 -4.15 24.00 9.73
CA TYR A 258 -3.92 23.70 8.32
C TYR A 258 -5.03 22.79 7.80
N ILE A 259 -5.37 22.92 6.51
CA ILE A 259 -6.41 22.11 5.87
C ILE A 259 -5.76 20.99 5.07
N ILE A 260 -6.28 19.78 5.19
CA ILE A 260 -5.96 18.63 4.36
C ILE A 260 -7.18 18.36 3.48
N GLN A 261 -6.96 18.20 2.19
CA GLN A 261 -7.94 17.69 1.23
C GLN A 261 -7.52 16.28 0.85
N VAL A 262 -8.40 15.31 1.08
CA VAL A 262 -8.28 13.94 0.58
C VAL A 262 -9.28 13.81 -0.57
N ASP A 263 -8.77 13.53 -1.75
CA ASP A 263 -9.50 13.43 -3.02
C ASP A 263 -9.08 12.11 -3.70
N SER A 264 -9.61 11.83 -4.88
CA SER A 264 -9.34 10.64 -5.67
C SER A 264 -9.50 10.95 -7.18
N PRO A 265 -9.04 10.04 -8.06
CA PRO A 265 -9.37 10.15 -9.47
C PRO A 265 -10.88 10.06 -9.75
N ALA A 266 -11.29 10.59 -10.90
CA ALA A 266 -12.71 10.58 -11.30
C ALA A 266 -13.31 9.17 -11.26
N GLY A 267 -14.46 9.04 -10.58
CA GLY A 267 -15.17 7.77 -10.43
C GLY A 267 -14.59 6.84 -9.37
N ILE A 268 -13.64 7.29 -8.54
CA ILE A 268 -13.15 6.53 -7.39
C ILE A 268 -13.72 7.15 -6.12
N ALA A 269 -14.34 6.35 -5.26
CA ALA A 269 -14.75 6.76 -3.91
C ALA A 269 -14.60 5.56 -2.99
N GLY A 270 -14.42 5.77 -1.69
CA GLY A 270 -14.29 4.65 -0.76
C GLY A 270 -13.63 5.03 0.55
N THR A 271 -13.17 4.02 1.28
CA THR A 271 -12.49 4.17 2.57
C THR A 271 -11.01 4.47 2.39
N PHE A 272 -10.47 5.30 3.29
CA PHE A 272 -9.05 5.62 3.34
C PHE A 272 -8.56 5.74 4.78
N ALA A 273 -7.25 5.56 4.97
CA ALA A 273 -6.57 5.79 6.22
C ALA A 273 -5.68 7.03 6.09
N LEU A 274 -6.04 8.12 6.76
CA LEU A 274 -5.27 9.37 6.78
C LEU A 274 -4.34 9.38 8.00
N GLN A 275 -3.04 9.48 7.77
CA GLN A 275 -2.03 9.54 8.82
C GLN A 275 -1.41 10.93 8.87
N ILE A 276 -1.39 11.53 10.07
CA ILE A 276 -0.65 12.76 10.37
C ILE A 276 0.44 12.43 11.37
N LEU A 277 1.67 12.60 10.95
CA LEU A 277 2.84 12.29 11.76
C LEU A 277 3.64 13.57 11.95
N GLU A 278 4.15 13.76 13.16
CA GLU A 278 5.26 14.69 13.34
C GLU A 278 6.41 14.17 12.49
N SER A 279 6.87 14.99 11.55
CA SER A 279 8.12 14.69 10.89
C SER A 279 9.17 14.79 11.99
N GLN A 280 9.81 13.66 12.33
CA GLN A 280 10.98 13.71 13.19
C GLN A 280 11.98 14.65 12.52
N ALA A 281 12.67 15.49 13.31
CA ALA A 281 13.77 16.29 12.79
C ALA A 281 14.65 15.37 11.93
N PRO A 282 15.17 15.84 10.77
CA PRO A 282 16.05 15.02 9.94
C PRO A 282 17.07 14.33 10.84
N PRO A 283 17.38 13.05 10.57
CA PRO A 283 18.35 12.31 11.36
C PRO A 283 19.56 13.19 11.65
N ALA A 284 20.06 13.18 12.88
CA ALA A 284 21.08 14.16 13.27
C ALA A 284 22.32 14.09 12.34
N ASN A 285 22.57 12.92 11.77
CA ASN A 285 23.60 12.63 10.79
C ASN A 285 23.20 12.86 9.31
N ASN A 286 22.09 13.57 9.08
CA ASN A 286 21.72 14.17 7.80
C ASN A 286 22.73 15.27 7.43
N ALA A 287 23.04 15.43 6.14
CA ALA A 287 23.89 16.51 5.66
C ALA A 287 25.24 16.63 6.36
N CYS A 288 25.74 15.51 6.90
CA CYS A 288 26.96 15.46 7.69
C CYS A 288 26.96 16.36 8.95
N ASN A 289 25.78 16.77 9.42
CA ASN A 289 25.64 17.78 10.46
C ASN A 289 25.96 17.25 11.87
N SER A 290 25.84 15.94 12.11
CA SER A 290 26.26 15.31 13.38
C SER A 290 26.84 13.91 13.18
N ASN A 291 28.04 13.84 12.59
CA ASN A 291 28.70 12.55 12.39
C ASN A 291 29.35 12.09 13.70
N ALA A 292 28.55 11.45 14.57
CA ALA A 292 29.05 10.68 15.69
C ALA A 292 30.12 9.71 15.16
N GLY A 293 31.36 9.93 15.60
CA GLY A 293 32.50 9.16 15.13
C GLY A 293 32.55 7.80 15.82
N PHE A 294 32.61 6.73 15.04
CA PHE A 294 32.92 5.40 15.57
C PHE A 294 34.43 5.17 15.54
N THR A 295 34.99 4.81 16.69
CA THR A 295 36.42 4.47 16.85
C THR A 295 36.65 2.99 17.18
N SER A 296 35.58 2.20 17.32
CA SER A 296 35.64 0.77 17.59
C SER A 296 34.63 0.04 16.71
N LEU A 297 35.13 -0.89 15.89
CA LEU A 297 34.34 -1.78 15.03
C LEU A 297 34.54 -3.23 15.50
N PRO A 298 33.54 -4.13 15.34
CA PRO A 298 32.30 -3.94 14.59
C PRO A 298 31.21 -3.17 15.37
N VAL A 299 30.27 -2.57 14.63
CA VAL A 299 29.05 -1.96 15.17
C VAL A 299 27.88 -2.22 14.22
N THR A 300 26.70 -2.49 14.77
CA THR A 300 25.43 -2.52 14.03
C THR A 300 24.53 -1.42 14.57
N LEU A 301 23.97 -0.63 13.66
CA LEU A 301 23.19 0.56 13.95
C LEU A 301 21.87 0.48 13.22
N ASN A 302 20.81 0.97 13.86
CA ASN A 302 19.57 1.28 13.18
C ASN A 302 19.54 2.77 12.89
N GLY A 303 19.20 3.14 11.67
CA GLY A 303 19.07 4.53 11.23
C GLY A 303 17.81 4.71 10.41
N SER A 304 17.59 5.93 9.94
CA SER A 304 16.52 6.25 9.00
C SER A 304 17.02 7.25 7.98
N THR A 305 16.61 7.13 6.72
CA THR A 305 16.74 8.18 5.72
C THR A 305 15.47 9.03 5.64
N GLU A 306 14.46 8.74 6.47
CA GLU A 306 13.24 9.55 6.55
C GLU A 306 13.60 11.00 6.86
N PHE A 307 13.08 11.94 6.06
CA PHE A 307 13.33 13.38 6.17
C PHE A 307 14.79 13.83 5.97
N ALA A 308 15.71 12.94 5.59
CA ALA A 308 17.06 13.32 5.21
C ALA A 308 17.05 14.04 3.85
N THR A 309 18.12 14.79 3.57
CA THR A 309 18.32 15.46 2.27
C THR A 309 19.19 14.58 1.38
N ASP A 310 18.88 14.55 0.08
CA ASP A 310 19.83 14.10 -0.94
C ASP A 310 20.94 15.17 -1.07
N LEU A 311 22.19 14.83 -0.73
CA LEU A 311 23.31 15.77 -0.74
C LEU A 311 24.26 15.55 -1.91
N SER A 312 24.21 14.38 -2.53
CA SER A 312 25.27 13.91 -3.38
C SER A 312 24.72 12.97 -4.43
N SER A 313 25.15 13.16 -5.67
CA SER A 313 24.97 12.19 -6.74
C SER A 313 26.24 11.34 -6.84
N PRO A 314 26.37 10.23 -6.09
CA PRO A 314 27.57 9.40 -6.13
C PRO A 314 27.76 8.76 -7.50
N ILE A 315 28.99 8.33 -7.79
CA ILE A 315 29.47 7.92 -9.13
C ILE A 315 28.61 6.81 -9.78
N GLU A 316 27.88 5.99 -9.01
CA GLU A 316 26.90 5.00 -9.52
C GLU A 316 25.54 5.00 -8.79
N GLY A 317 25.17 6.14 -8.20
CA GLY A 317 23.79 6.45 -7.85
C GLY A 317 23.23 5.73 -6.62
N GLY A 318 22.97 6.53 -5.58
CA GLY A 318 21.62 6.75 -5.09
C GLY A 318 21.16 8.13 -5.55
N SER A 319 19.86 8.38 -5.46
CA SER A 319 19.26 9.66 -5.85
C SER A 319 18.19 10.08 -4.84
N GLY A 320 18.23 9.47 -3.67
CA GLY A 320 17.29 9.63 -2.60
C GLY A 320 17.90 10.31 -1.39
N PRO A 321 17.10 10.49 -0.33
CA PRO A 321 17.57 10.93 0.96
C PRO A 321 18.71 10.04 1.49
N GLU A 322 19.74 10.66 2.05
CA GLU A 322 20.90 9.93 2.56
C GLU A 322 21.36 10.43 3.94
N VAL A 323 22.02 9.55 4.68
CA VAL A 323 22.67 9.90 5.95
C VAL A 323 24.10 9.38 5.96
N SER A 324 24.95 10.01 6.77
CA SER A 324 26.37 9.68 6.80
C SER A 324 26.84 9.28 8.20
N TYR A 325 27.92 8.51 8.28
CA TYR A 325 28.57 8.12 9.53
C TYR A 325 30.07 8.35 9.40
N ARG A 326 30.71 8.92 10.43
CA ARG A 326 32.18 9.03 10.48
C ARG A 326 32.76 7.78 11.13
N VAL A 327 33.70 7.15 10.45
CA VAL A 327 34.43 5.96 10.88
C VAL A 327 35.92 6.30 10.91
N ALA A 328 36.54 6.19 12.08
CA ALA A 328 37.98 6.35 12.22
C ALA A 328 38.68 5.00 12.05
N VAL A 329 39.43 4.84 10.96
CA VAL A 329 40.27 3.66 10.71
C VAL A 329 41.61 3.92 11.40
N SER A 330 41.90 3.20 12.49
CA SER A 330 43.06 3.48 13.36
C SER A 330 44.39 2.89 12.86
N SER A 331 44.33 1.88 12.01
CA SER A 331 45.48 1.20 11.40
C SER A 331 45.08 0.70 10.02
N ALA A 332 46.05 0.51 9.13
CA ALA A 332 45.75 0.04 7.79
C ALA A 332 44.99 -1.30 7.82
N GLY A 333 43.95 -1.43 7.00
CA GLY A 333 43.09 -2.61 7.00
C GLY A 333 41.84 -2.44 6.15
N ASN A 334 40.94 -3.41 6.23
CA ASN A 334 39.76 -3.46 5.38
C ASN A 334 38.51 -2.98 6.15
N LEU A 335 37.62 -2.26 5.48
CA LEU A 335 36.33 -1.81 6.01
C LEU A 335 35.21 -2.51 5.23
N VAL A 336 34.26 -3.08 5.97
CA VAL A 336 33.06 -3.71 5.42
C VAL A 336 31.84 -2.92 5.88
N VAL A 337 30.96 -2.59 4.93
CA VAL A 337 29.69 -1.89 5.15
C VAL A 337 28.57 -2.76 4.61
N GLU A 338 27.63 -3.16 5.47
CA GLU A 338 26.51 -4.05 5.12
C GLU A 338 25.18 -3.46 5.53
N THR A 339 24.16 -3.62 4.71
CA THR A 339 22.80 -3.09 4.95
C THR A 339 21.70 -4.15 4.85
N GLY A 340 22.07 -5.43 5.00
CA GLY A 340 21.22 -6.61 4.76
C GLY A 340 19.94 -6.75 5.61
N GLY A 341 19.70 -5.83 6.57
CA GLY A 341 18.48 -5.76 7.38
C GLY A 341 17.54 -4.60 7.01
N SER A 342 17.79 -3.90 5.91
CA SER A 342 17.04 -2.70 5.50
C SER A 342 15.77 -3.05 4.71
N LEU A 343 14.78 -2.16 4.74
CA LEU A 343 13.46 -2.38 4.14
C LEU A 343 13.30 -1.75 2.74
N PHE A 344 14.32 -1.04 2.26
CA PHE A 344 14.33 -0.36 0.96
C PHE A 344 15.64 -0.64 0.22
N ASP A 345 15.69 -0.20 -1.03
CA ASP A 345 16.85 -0.33 -1.92
C ASP A 345 17.98 0.63 -1.50
N THR A 346 19.01 0.08 -0.86
CA THR A 346 20.09 0.85 -0.26
C THR A 346 21.30 0.92 -1.18
N VAL A 347 21.82 2.12 -1.34
CA VAL A 347 23.15 2.37 -1.91
C VAL A 347 24.08 2.74 -0.78
N VAL A 348 25.26 2.14 -0.73
CA VAL A 348 26.31 2.57 0.20
C VAL A 348 27.50 3.10 -0.57
N TYR A 349 28.07 4.19 -0.10
CA TYR A 349 29.34 4.69 -0.63
C TYR A 349 30.17 5.33 0.46
N VAL A 350 31.48 5.38 0.26
CA VAL A 350 32.41 5.87 1.28
C VAL A 350 33.29 6.95 0.70
N ARG A 351 33.46 8.03 1.45
CA ARG A 351 34.39 9.13 1.13
C ARG A 351 35.51 9.22 2.15
N ARG A 352 36.70 9.65 1.72
CA ARG A 352 37.87 9.81 2.60
C ARG A 352 38.07 11.26 3.03
N GLY A 353 38.48 11.45 4.28
CA GLY A 353 38.94 12.73 4.85
C GLY A 353 37.81 13.64 5.35
N ASN A 354 36.83 13.95 4.50
CA ASN A 354 35.63 14.69 4.90
C ASN A 354 34.41 14.31 4.05
N CYS A 355 33.24 14.83 4.40
CA CYS A 355 31.99 14.55 3.72
C CYS A 355 31.91 14.93 2.24
N LEU A 356 32.70 15.90 1.80
CA LEU A 356 32.84 16.27 0.39
C LEU A 356 34.13 15.73 -0.23
N GLY A 357 34.81 14.82 0.49
CA GLY A 357 36.05 14.19 0.06
C GLY A 357 35.86 13.24 -1.12
N THR A 358 36.98 12.65 -1.54
CA THR A 358 37.01 11.70 -2.64
C THR A 358 36.29 10.42 -2.25
N GLN A 359 35.35 9.99 -3.09
CA GLN A 359 34.71 8.68 -2.99
C GLN A 359 35.76 7.59 -3.24
N VAL A 360 35.89 6.65 -2.31
CA VAL A 360 36.86 5.55 -2.34
C VAL A 360 36.24 4.20 -2.68
N GLY A 361 34.91 4.11 -2.64
CA GLY A 361 34.16 2.98 -3.18
C GLY A 361 32.66 3.11 -2.89
N TYR A 362 31.88 2.22 -3.47
CA TYR A 362 30.43 2.20 -3.39
C TYR A 362 29.88 0.83 -3.78
N ASN A 363 28.64 0.54 -3.41
CA ASN A 363 27.89 -0.64 -3.81
C ASN A 363 26.37 -0.34 -3.74
N ASP A 364 25.57 -0.98 -4.61
CA ASP A 364 24.11 -0.80 -4.69
C ASP A 364 23.32 -2.09 -4.43
N ASN A 365 23.93 -3.28 -4.57
CA ASN A 365 23.22 -4.54 -4.36
C ASN A 365 24.18 -5.63 -3.87
N PHE A 366 23.71 -6.62 -3.12
CA PHE A 366 24.52 -7.75 -2.71
C PHE A 366 23.73 -9.05 -2.80
N LEU A 367 24.33 -10.07 -3.45
CA LEU A 367 23.73 -11.41 -3.66
C LEU A 367 22.31 -11.35 -4.24
N GLY A 368 22.07 -10.43 -5.19
CA GLY A 368 20.77 -10.26 -5.85
C GLY A 368 19.67 -9.66 -4.97
N ARG A 369 20.03 -9.09 -3.81
CA ARG A 369 19.11 -8.36 -2.92
C ARG A 369 19.30 -6.85 -3.07
N PRO A 370 18.22 -6.04 -2.87
CA PRO A 370 18.25 -4.56 -2.87
C PRO A 370 19.01 -3.97 -1.67
N THR A 371 19.71 -4.79 -0.90
CA THR A 371 20.54 -4.34 0.21
C THR A 371 21.99 -4.42 -0.19
N SER A 372 22.78 -3.43 0.20
CA SER A 372 24.16 -3.26 -0.21
C SER A 372 25.18 -3.89 0.73
N ARG A 373 26.30 -4.31 0.14
CA ARG A 373 27.53 -4.69 0.82
C ARG A 373 28.74 -4.13 0.09
N LEU A 374 29.49 -3.25 0.75
CA LEU A 374 30.72 -2.69 0.23
C LEU A 374 31.92 -3.19 1.06
N VAL A 375 32.94 -3.66 0.35
CA VAL A 375 34.24 -4.01 0.93
C VAL A 375 35.28 -3.03 0.39
N LEU A 376 36.00 -2.36 1.28
CA LEU A 376 37.12 -1.49 0.95
C LEU A 376 38.40 -2.08 1.52
N GLU A 377 39.37 -2.28 0.66
CA GLU A 377 40.62 -2.95 0.99
C GLU A 377 41.78 -1.95 1.15
N GLY A 378 42.73 -2.29 2.01
CA GLY A 378 43.99 -1.55 2.13
C GLY A 378 43.81 -0.08 2.52
N LEU A 379 42.75 0.25 3.27
CA LEU A 379 42.51 1.62 3.70
C LEU A 379 43.64 2.07 4.62
N ALA A 380 44.18 3.26 4.38
CA ALA A 380 45.14 3.88 5.29
C ALA A 380 44.46 4.30 6.60
N ALA A 381 45.25 4.49 7.66
CA ALA A 381 44.72 5.06 8.89
C ALA A 381 44.24 6.50 8.63
N ASP A 382 42.94 6.74 8.67
CA ASP A 382 42.29 8.01 8.35
C ASP A 382 40.81 8.00 8.80
N ASP A 383 40.14 9.14 8.64
CA ASP A 383 38.70 9.26 8.74
C ASP A 383 38.00 8.95 7.41
N TYR A 384 36.98 8.11 7.50
CA TYR A 384 36.11 7.74 6.40
C TYR A 384 34.66 8.10 6.72
N PHE A 385 33.91 8.53 5.71
CA PHE A 385 32.51 8.90 5.82
C PHE A 385 31.70 7.90 5.03
N VAL A 386 30.96 7.04 5.73
CA VAL A 386 30.10 6.01 5.15
C VAL A 386 28.71 6.60 4.97
N PHE A 387 28.23 6.62 3.75
CA PHE A 387 26.89 7.06 3.39
C PHE A 387 26.00 5.85 3.20
N VAL A 388 24.79 5.93 3.77
CA VAL A 388 23.67 5.05 3.46
C VAL A 388 22.64 5.90 2.77
N ASP A 389 22.49 5.65 1.48
CA ASP A 389 21.69 6.40 0.53
C ASP A 389 20.55 5.51 0.03
N SER A 390 19.46 6.15 -0.34
CA SER A 390 18.28 5.55 -0.92
C SER A 390 18.42 5.54 -2.45
N LYS A 391 18.18 4.38 -3.10
CA LYS A 391 18.46 4.24 -4.54
C LYS A 391 17.75 5.29 -5.40
N ARG A 392 16.49 5.56 -5.10
CA ARG A 392 15.62 6.46 -5.89
C ARG A 392 15.22 7.68 -5.05
N PRO A 393 14.81 8.80 -5.68
CA PRO A 393 14.30 9.97 -4.96
C PRO A 393 13.09 9.65 -4.08
N ALA A 394 12.36 8.59 -4.47
CA ALA A 394 11.21 8.08 -3.77
C ALA A 394 11.54 7.02 -2.71
N ASP A 395 12.77 6.51 -2.57
CA ASP A 395 13.05 5.51 -1.54
C ASP A 395 13.42 6.26 -0.24
N ARG A 396 12.88 5.87 0.91
CA ARG A 396 13.32 6.35 2.23
C ARG A 396 12.87 5.41 3.34
N GLY A 397 13.36 5.64 4.54
CA GLY A 397 12.81 5.02 5.76
C GLY A 397 13.89 4.37 6.61
N ASN A 398 13.47 3.46 7.48
CA ASN A 398 14.37 2.84 8.44
C ASN A 398 15.29 1.81 7.77
N PHE A 399 16.56 1.82 8.16
CA PHE A 399 17.58 0.87 7.70
C PHE A 399 18.39 0.33 8.87
N GLN A 400 19.08 -0.77 8.63
CA GLN A 400 20.14 -1.27 9.50
C GLN A 400 21.46 -1.25 8.74
N VAL A 401 22.51 -0.71 9.36
CA VAL A 401 23.88 -0.74 8.82
C VAL A 401 24.82 -1.42 9.81
N THR A 402 25.62 -2.36 9.30
CA THR A 402 26.71 -2.99 10.02
C THR A 402 28.03 -2.52 9.44
N LEU A 403 28.90 -1.99 10.30
CA LEU A 403 30.25 -1.56 9.97
C LEU A 403 31.21 -2.50 10.68
N SER A 404 32.15 -3.11 9.96
CA SER A 404 33.16 -3.98 10.55
C SER A 404 34.52 -3.80 9.90
N THR A 405 35.57 -4.10 10.65
CA THR A 405 36.91 -4.26 10.08
C THR A 405 37.24 -5.73 9.99
N THR A 406 37.94 -6.08 8.93
CA THR A 406 38.49 -7.43 8.75
C THR A 406 39.94 -7.32 8.31
N LEU A 407 40.68 -8.40 8.50
CA LEU A 407 42.02 -8.54 7.99
C LEU A 407 41.95 -9.34 6.69
N ALA A 408 42.86 -9.02 5.76
CA ALA A 408 43.06 -9.87 4.60
C ALA A 408 43.44 -11.31 5.03
N PRO A 409 43.14 -12.33 4.22
CA PRO A 409 43.60 -13.68 4.45
C PRO A 409 45.10 -13.74 4.71
N LEU A 410 45.56 -14.68 5.54
CA LEU A 410 46.99 -14.79 5.87
C LEU A 410 47.87 -15.02 4.63
N ASN A 411 47.33 -15.63 3.59
CA ASN A 411 48.01 -15.91 2.33
C ASN A 411 47.55 -14.99 1.21
N ASP A 412 47.12 -13.79 1.55
CA ASP A 412 46.72 -12.73 0.62
C ASP A 412 47.83 -12.42 -0.39
N THR A 413 49.05 -12.17 0.09
CA THR A 413 50.16 -11.82 -0.80
C THR A 413 51.08 -13.00 -1.10
N CYS A 414 51.76 -12.88 -2.23
CA CYS A 414 52.97 -13.63 -2.56
C CYS A 414 53.99 -13.78 -1.40
N ALA A 415 54.23 -12.72 -0.61
CA ALA A 415 55.18 -12.76 0.50
C ALA A 415 54.70 -13.61 1.69
N THR A 416 53.39 -13.85 1.76
CA THR A 416 52.72 -14.56 2.85
C THR A 416 52.07 -15.86 2.37
N ALA A 417 52.44 -16.33 1.17
CA ALA A 417 51.85 -17.49 0.54
C ALA A 417 51.87 -18.72 1.45
N ALA A 418 50.73 -19.43 1.52
CA ALA A 418 50.61 -20.62 2.34
C ALA A 418 51.23 -21.83 1.63
N ASN A 419 51.98 -22.66 2.37
CA ASN A 419 52.49 -23.90 1.81
C ASN A 419 51.35 -24.91 1.62
N LEU A 420 51.24 -25.45 0.41
CA LEU A 420 50.28 -26.46 0.01
C LEU A 420 50.99 -27.81 -0.11
N ASP A 421 50.72 -28.70 0.83
CA ASP A 421 51.23 -30.07 0.78
C ASP A 421 50.51 -30.86 -0.31
N ILE A 422 51.23 -31.69 -1.09
CA ILE A 422 50.63 -32.45 -2.20
C ILE A 422 50.77 -33.96 -1.94
N PRO A 423 49.66 -34.71 -1.81
CA PRO A 423 48.26 -34.29 -2.01
C PRO A 423 47.59 -33.69 -0.77
N SER A 424 46.76 -32.65 -0.96
CA SER A 424 45.87 -32.12 0.08
C SER A 424 44.65 -31.42 -0.53
N THR A 425 43.69 -31.08 0.33
CA THR A 425 42.57 -30.18 0.02
C THR A 425 42.60 -29.07 1.06
N VAL A 426 42.56 -27.81 0.60
CA VAL A 426 42.47 -26.63 1.45
C VAL A 426 41.14 -25.93 1.20
N THR A 427 40.57 -25.36 2.25
CA THR A 427 39.40 -24.49 2.17
C THR A 427 39.81 -23.10 2.62
N GLY A 428 39.43 -22.09 1.86
CA GLY A 428 39.72 -20.69 2.16
C GLY A 428 38.74 -19.77 1.46
N SER A 429 38.93 -18.48 1.65
CA SER A 429 38.18 -17.44 0.97
C SER A 429 39.15 -16.46 0.34
N THR A 430 38.84 -15.97 -0.86
CA THR A 430 39.50 -14.80 -1.46
C THR A 430 38.88 -13.50 -0.98
N GLU A 431 37.83 -13.57 -0.17
CA GLU A 431 37.20 -12.40 0.41
C GLU A 431 38.20 -11.60 1.25
N PHE A 432 38.27 -10.28 1.00
CA PHE A 432 39.18 -9.34 1.66
C PHE A 432 40.67 -9.47 1.28
N ALA A 433 41.02 -10.37 0.37
CA ALA A 433 42.34 -10.42 -0.21
C ALA A 433 42.52 -9.28 -1.22
N ALA A 434 43.72 -8.75 -1.36
CA ALA A 434 44.06 -7.80 -2.40
C ALA A 434 44.01 -8.47 -3.79
N ASP A 435 43.64 -7.68 -4.80
CA ASP A 435 44.01 -7.96 -6.18
C ASP A 435 45.50 -7.58 -6.33
N ASP A 436 46.39 -8.58 -6.27
CA ASP A 436 47.84 -8.36 -6.32
C ASP A 436 48.37 -8.20 -7.75
N GLY A 437 47.47 -8.13 -8.73
CA GLY A 437 47.69 -7.47 -10.00
C GLY A 437 48.66 -8.22 -10.92
N ASN A 438 48.69 -9.55 -10.85
CA ASN A 438 49.43 -10.38 -11.80
C ASN A 438 48.78 -10.44 -13.21
N VAL A 439 48.15 -9.34 -13.64
CA VAL A 439 47.25 -9.18 -14.78
C VAL A 439 47.87 -9.36 -16.18
N ASN A 440 49.16 -9.67 -16.31
CA ASN A 440 49.81 -9.75 -17.62
C ASN A 440 50.40 -11.12 -18.00
N GLU A 441 50.31 -12.15 -17.15
CA GLU A 441 51.15 -13.34 -17.34
C GLU A 441 50.42 -14.64 -17.67
N SER A 442 49.10 -14.71 -17.53
CA SER A 442 48.37 -15.91 -17.95
C SER A 442 47.07 -15.54 -18.68
N GLY A 443 46.87 -16.16 -19.85
CA GLY A 443 45.71 -15.95 -20.73
C GLY A 443 44.35 -16.39 -20.14
N CYS A 444 44.24 -16.49 -18.81
CA CYS A 444 43.05 -16.90 -18.06
C CYS A 444 42.33 -15.72 -17.39
N GLY A 445 42.88 -14.49 -17.45
CA GLY A 445 42.15 -13.23 -17.46
C GLY A 445 41.12 -12.97 -16.34
N SER A 446 41.55 -12.83 -15.08
CA SER A 446 40.75 -12.13 -14.07
C SER A 446 41.52 -11.00 -13.40
N VAL A 447 40.80 -9.90 -13.17
CA VAL A 447 41.09 -8.85 -12.18
C VAL A 447 40.17 -9.13 -10.99
N GLY A 448 40.72 -9.58 -9.88
CA GLY A 448 39.94 -9.92 -8.69
C GLY A 448 40.82 -10.37 -7.53
N PRO A 449 40.31 -10.29 -6.28
CA PRO A 449 41.01 -10.76 -5.08
C PRO A 449 41.57 -12.16 -5.22
N GLU A 450 42.82 -12.36 -4.83
CA GLU A 450 43.52 -13.62 -4.97
C GLU A 450 44.22 -14.05 -3.68
N VAL A 451 44.39 -15.36 -3.49
CA VAL A 451 45.17 -15.90 -2.39
C VAL A 451 46.25 -16.82 -2.93
N VAL A 452 47.45 -16.72 -2.38
CA VAL A 452 48.63 -17.34 -2.93
C VAL A 452 49.00 -18.60 -2.16
N TYR A 453 49.30 -19.67 -2.89
CA TYR A 453 49.83 -20.90 -2.33
C TYR A 453 51.15 -21.26 -3.01
N THR A 454 52.07 -21.85 -2.25
CA THR A 454 53.33 -22.41 -2.76
C THR A 454 53.36 -23.91 -2.55
N PHE A 455 53.98 -24.65 -3.45
CA PHE A 455 54.26 -26.08 -3.24
C PHE A 455 55.63 -26.43 -3.81
N THR A 456 56.21 -27.54 -3.35
CA THR A 456 57.49 -28.06 -3.86
C THR A 456 57.31 -29.47 -4.41
N LEU A 457 57.95 -29.76 -5.54
CA LEU A 457 58.07 -31.11 -6.10
C LEU A 457 59.51 -31.59 -5.95
N GLU A 458 59.75 -32.53 -5.03
CA GLU A 458 61.09 -33.13 -4.87
C GLU A 458 61.52 -33.98 -6.07
N THR A 459 60.54 -34.51 -6.82
CA THR A 459 60.76 -35.25 -8.06
C THR A 459 59.74 -34.84 -9.11
N PRO A 460 60.12 -34.77 -10.40
CA PRO A 460 59.19 -34.45 -11.48
C PRO A 460 58.02 -35.44 -11.52
N ARG A 461 56.80 -34.91 -11.35
CA ARG A 461 55.55 -35.69 -11.42
C ARG A 461 54.41 -34.82 -11.93
N ARG A 462 53.36 -35.48 -12.43
CA ARG A 462 52.12 -34.78 -12.77
C ARG A 462 51.37 -34.39 -11.49
N VAL A 463 50.92 -33.15 -11.43
CA VAL A 463 50.01 -32.64 -10.41
C VAL A 463 48.75 -32.09 -11.10
N THR A 464 47.63 -32.20 -10.41
CA THR A 464 46.34 -31.66 -10.84
C THR A 464 45.84 -30.74 -9.73
N PHE A 465 45.38 -29.56 -10.09
CA PHE A 465 44.71 -28.62 -9.21
C PHE A 465 43.29 -28.42 -9.74
N ASP A 466 42.32 -28.40 -8.83
CA ASP A 466 40.94 -28.06 -9.13
C ASP A 466 40.34 -27.32 -7.94
N THR A 467 39.31 -26.53 -8.23
CA THR A 467 38.52 -25.74 -7.27
C THR A 467 37.09 -26.25 -7.22
N ILE A 468 36.87 -27.53 -7.56
CA ILE A 468 35.53 -28.14 -7.62
C ILE A 468 34.89 -28.04 -6.23
N GLY A 469 33.71 -27.43 -6.19
CA GLY A 469 32.97 -27.19 -4.95
C GLY A 469 33.05 -25.77 -4.42
N SER A 470 33.75 -24.86 -5.10
CA SER A 470 33.74 -23.42 -4.77
C SER A 470 32.37 -22.79 -5.06
N GLU A 471 32.00 -21.78 -4.27
CA GLU A 471 30.71 -21.09 -4.36
C GLU A 471 30.65 -20.00 -5.44
N PHE A 472 31.79 -19.70 -6.08
CA PHE A 472 31.94 -18.67 -7.10
C PHE A 472 32.81 -19.17 -8.26
N ASP A 473 32.81 -18.42 -9.37
CA ASP A 473 33.65 -18.73 -10.52
C ASP A 473 35.11 -18.43 -10.21
N THR A 474 35.93 -19.48 -10.18
CA THR A 474 37.34 -19.39 -9.77
C THR A 474 38.27 -19.43 -10.98
N VAL A 475 39.31 -18.60 -10.94
CA VAL A 475 40.44 -18.68 -11.86
C VAL A 475 41.66 -19.20 -11.11
N LEU A 476 42.38 -20.15 -11.73
CA LEU A 476 43.66 -20.67 -11.23
C LEU A 476 44.76 -20.35 -12.24
N TYR A 477 45.91 -19.89 -11.77
CA TYR A 477 47.14 -19.83 -12.54
C TYR A 477 48.31 -20.39 -11.72
N LEU A 478 49.35 -20.83 -12.42
CA LEU A 478 50.56 -21.42 -11.82
C LEU A 478 51.78 -20.64 -12.32
N LYS A 479 52.65 -20.22 -11.39
CA LYS A 479 53.96 -19.63 -11.69
C LYS A 479 55.08 -20.54 -11.19
N GLU A 480 56.17 -20.63 -11.96
CA GLU A 480 57.41 -21.30 -11.55
C GLU A 480 58.38 -20.26 -10.97
N GLY A 481 59.01 -20.58 -9.83
CA GLY A 481 59.96 -19.67 -9.16
C GLY A 481 59.49 -19.17 -7.79
N ALA A 482 60.32 -18.35 -7.16
CA ALA A 482 59.95 -17.69 -5.91
C ALA A 482 58.98 -16.54 -6.23
N CYS A 483 57.99 -16.33 -5.37
CA CYS A 483 57.04 -15.22 -5.49
C CYS A 483 57.77 -13.88 -5.76
N GLY A 484 57.42 -13.19 -6.85
CA GLY A 484 57.99 -11.89 -7.25
C GLY A 484 59.30 -11.95 -8.07
N SER A 485 59.78 -13.12 -8.48
CA SER A 485 60.85 -13.19 -9.50
C SER A 485 60.24 -13.11 -10.90
N ASP A 486 60.09 -11.90 -11.43
CA ASP A 486 59.78 -11.66 -12.85
C ASP A 486 60.96 -12.09 -13.72
N THR A 487 61.16 -13.40 -13.90
CA THR A 487 61.95 -13.94 -15.00
C THR A 487 61.34 -15.26 -15.45
N VAL A 488 60.74 -15.21 -16.63
CA VAL A 488 60.28 -16.30 -17.51
C VAL A 488 61.29 -17.44 -17.61
#